data_AF-A0A8X6VVA1-F1
#
_entry.id   AF-A0A8X6VVA1-F1
#
_cell.length_a   1.000
_cell.length_b   1.000
_cell.length_c   1.000
_cell.angle_alpha   90.00
_cell.angle_beta   90.00
_cell.angle_gamma   90.00
#
_symmetry.space_group_name_H-M   'P 1'
#
loop_
_entity.id
_entity.type
_entity.pdbx_description
1 polymer ?
#
loop_
_entity_poly.entity_id
_entity_poly.type
_entity_poly.pdbx_seq_one_letter_code
_entity_poly.pdbx_strand_id
1 'polypeptide(L)'
;MKNPLDKGIEKECCETVNKNSNPNNTASVLKVLGIRYDPVLHEGDQAIEIFKETVEFEKGRSILQLPFIKSYNELSDNYSLSKQRLQNLWKRFGHDSEFYQQYREIIRDYTEQGIIEEVKIEITDNELKRPVYYLSHQAHKDAVRFLWSNDEPCIHKKPKLQVYRFYRVNFGVSSSLFLLATTIRHHIEKYKHEFPDTLELLDRSFYVDDLISGGNEFEEALQFSRRAKNIMEAAGMNLRKWITNDGKLVEQWKKENFNVHPVHETVSLGVNGTKVLGLSWNTNEDYLTTDTKSLLEFVSLDKNTKRFILQAVRKVFYPLGLISRFTVRMKCLLQDLWKEEIQWDDPLPTHIENEWKKWPEELPHLRYLKIPRLVLDSTLLEDDVELHSFCDAAKRHMVQPYI
;
A
#
# COMPACT_ATOMS: atom_id res chain seq x y z
N MET A 1 14.43 -62.81 -0.89
CA MET A 1 13.61 -62.20 0.18
C MET A 1 13.26 -60.79 -0.25
N LYS A 2 11.98 -60.55 -0.56
CA LYS A 2 11.43 -59.24 -0.88
C LYS A 2 11.15 -58.51 0.43
N ASN A 3 11.55 -57.25 0.54
CA ASN A 3 10.83 -56.29 1.37
C ASN A 3 10.48 -55.09 0.47
N PRO A 4 9.19 -54.93 0.09
CA PRO A 4 8.72 -53.89 -0.80
C PRO A 4 8.14 -52.73 0.02
N LEU A 5 8.62 -51.50 -0.17
CA LEU A 5 7.92 -50.24 0.12
C LEU A 5 8.82 -49.09 -0.35
N ASP A 6 9.13 -49.10 -1.64
CA ASP A 6 9.80 -47.99 -2.33
C ASP A 6 9.05 -47.74 -3.63
N LYS A 7 7.82 -47.22 -3.48
CA LYS A 7 6.98 -46.67 -4.55
C LYS A 7 6.11 -45.58 -3.93
N GLY A 8 6.48 -44.33 -4.20
CA GLY A 8 5.83 -43.17 -3.58
C GLY A 8 5.98 -41.88 -4.39
N ILE A 9 5.59 -41.93 -5.66
CA ILE A 9 5.02 -40.81 -6.43
C ILE A 9 5.91 -39.56 -6.54
N GLU A 10 6.86 -39.58 -7.48
CA GLU A 10 7.19 -38.38 -8.25
C GLU A 10 5.96 -38.03 -9.09
N LYS A 11 5.29 -36.92 -8.75
CA LYS A 11 4.35 -36.25 -9.65
C LYS A 11 5.06 -35.00 -10.15
N GLU A 12 5.67 -35.09 -11.31
CA GLU A 12 5.86 -33.93 -12.18
C GLU A 12 4.49 -33.29 -12.42
N CYS A 13 4.29 -32.08 -11.91
CA CYS A 13 3.26 -31.19 -12.40
C CYS A 13 3.92 -30.22 -13.38
N CYS A 14 4.15 -30.68 -14.60
CA CYS A 14 4.38 -29.80 -15.73
C CYS A 14 3.03 -29.22 -16.17
N GLU A 15 2.67 -28.03 -15.68
CA GLU A 15 1.64 -27.22 -16.31
C GLU A 15 2.31 -26.28 -17.31
N THR A 16 2.15 -26.58 -18.59
CA THR A 16 2.42 -25.64 -19.68
C THR A 16 1.44 -24.48 -19.53
N VAL A 17 1.95 -23.28 -19.19
CA VAL A 17 1.14 -22.06 -19.11
C VAL A 17 0.73 -21.66 -20.52
N ASN A 18 -0.46 -22.12 -20.92
CA ASN A 18 -1.09 -21.73 -22.17
C ASN A 18 -1.64 -20.30 -22.03
N LYS A 19 -1.43 -19.43 -23.04
CA LYS A 19 -1.67 -17.97 -23.07
C LYS A 19 -3.15 -17.51 -22.98
N ASN A 20 -3.99 -18.20 -22.21
CA ASN A 20 -5.36 -17.79 -21.90
C ASN A 20 -5.58 -17.84 -20.38
N SER A 21 -5.09 -16.83 -19.66
CA SER A 21 -5.31 -16.69 -18.22
C SER A 21 -6.78 -16.37 -17.94
N ASN A 22 -7.50 -17.40 -17.51
CA ASN A 22 -8.85 -17.33 -16.96
C ASN A 22 -8.79 -16.66 -15.57
N PRO A 23 -9.61 -15.64 -15.24
CA PRO A 23 -9.54 -14.87 -13.98
C PRO A 23 -9.84 -15.65 -12.68
N ASN A 24 -9.97 -16.98 -12.74
CA ASN A 24 -10.38 -17.83 -11.61
C ASN A 24 -9.25 -18.25 -10.66
N ASN A 25 -7.99 -17.89 -10.90
CA ASN A 25 -6.88 -18.35 -10.05
C ASN A 25 -6.74 -17.61 -8.71
N THR A 26 -7.30 -16.39 -8.57
CA THR A 26 -7.34 -15.64 -7.31
C THR A 26 -8.31 -16.23 -6.28
N ALA A 27 -9.30 -17.00 -6.72
CA ALA A 27 -10.28 -17.64 -5.83
C ALA A 27 -9.69 -18.81 -5.01
N SER A 28 -8.58 -19.41 -5.47
CA SER A 28 -7.95 -20.55 -4.80
C SER A 28 -7.20 -20.16 -3.52
N VAL A 29 -6.54 -19.00 -3.52
CA VAL A 29 -5.76 -18.47 -2.39
C VAL A 29 -6.67 -18.05 -1.22
N LEU A 30 -7.83 -17.45 -1.53
CA LEU A 30 -8.80 -16.98 -0.53
C LEU A 30 -9.51 -18.14 0.19
N LYS A 31 -9.70 -19.27 -0.50
CA LYS A 31 -10.29 -20.48 0.08
C LYS A 31 -9.42 -21.14 1.15
N VAL A 32 -8.10 -21.07 1.01
CA VAL A 32 -7.13 -21.59 1.99
C VAL A 32 -7.15 -20.78 3.29
N LEU A 33 -7.56 -19.51 3.23
CA LEU A 33 -7.68 -18.61 4.39
C LEU A 33 -9.06 -18.65 5.08
N GLY A 34 -9.95 -19.56 4.67
CA GLY A 34 -11.28 -19.70 5.28
C GLY A 34 -12.26 -18.57 4.93
N ILE A 35 -11.92 -17.71 3.97
CA ILE A 35 -12.79 -16.65 3.48
C ILE A 35 -13.64 -17.24 2.36
N ARG A 36 -14.95 -17.35 2.58
CA ARG A 36 -15.89 -17.74 1.52
C ARG A 36 -15.93 -16.63 0.47
N TYR A 37 -15.34 -16.88 -0.69
CA TYR A 37 -15.58 -16.10 -1.89
C TYR A 37 -17.00 -16.45 -2.38
N ASP A 38 -17.92 -15.52 -2.23
CA ASP A 38 -19.30 -15.66 -2.72
C ASP A 38 -19.34 -15.14 -4.17
N PRO A 39 -19.57 -15.97 -5.19
CA PRO A 39 -19.45 -15.57 -6.59
C PRO A 39 -20.65 -14.77 -7.13
N VAL A 40 -21.48 -14.17 -6.27
CA VAL A 40 -22.73 -13.52 -6.67
C VAL A 40 -22.78 -12.06 -6.23
N LEU A 41 -21.82 -11.23 -6.66
CA LEU A 41 -21.90 -9.77 -6.51
C LEU A 41 -21.28 -9.06 -7.72
N HIS A 42 -22.12 -8.54 -8.62
CA HIS A 42 -21.78 -7.64 -9.73
C HIS A 42 -21.28 -6.24 -9.26
N GLU A 43 -20.71 -6.13 -8.05
CA GLU A 43 -20.31 -4.85 -7.45
C GLU A 43 -19.24 -4.13 -8.29
N GLY A 44 -18.33 -4.87 -8.91
CA GLY A 44 -17.32 -4.32 -9.80
C GLY A 44 -17.91 -3.72 -11.08
N ASP A 45 -18.86 -4.41 -11.71
CA ASP A 45 -19.51 -3.97 -12.94
C ASP A 45 -20.35 -2.71 -12.69
N GLN A 46 -21.13 -2.70 -11.61
CA GLN A 46 -21.92 -1.53 -11.18
C GLN A 46 -21.02 -0.32 -10.87
N ALA A 47 -19.88 -0.54 -10.20
CA ALA A 47 -18.94 0.55 -9.92
C ALA A 47 -18.33 1.14 -11.20
N ILE A 48 -18.09 0.32 -12.23
CA ILE A 48 -17.61 0.77 -13.53
C ILE A 48 -18.70 1.56 -14.28
N GLU A 49 -19.96 1.13 -14.23
CA GLU A 49 -21.09 1.86 -14.83
C GLU A 49 -21.26 3.24 -14.19
N ILE A 50 -21.35 3.30 -12.86
CA ILE A 50 -21.43 4.57 -12.11
C ILE A 50 -20.25 5.47 -12.46
N PHE A 51 -19.04 4.92 -12.55
CA PHE A 51 -17.87 5.69 -12.95
C PHE A 51 -18.04 6.28 -14.35
N LYS A 52 -18.43 5.47 -15.34
CA LYS A 52 -18.59 5.93 -16.74
C LYS A 52 -19.66 7.00 -16.88
N GLU A 53 -20.72 6.92 -16.09
CA GLU A 53 -21.83 7.88 -16.12
C GLU A 53 -21.49 9.21 -15.42
N THR A 54 -20.57 9.20 -14.44
CA THR A 54 -20.33 10.35 -13.55
C THR A 54 -18.96 10.99 -13.71
N VAL A 55 -18.04 10.36 -14.46
CA VAL A 55 -16.70 10.91 -14.66
C VAL A 55 -16.74 12.12 -15.60
N GLU A 56 -16.37 13.26 -15.04
CA GLU A 56 -16.24 14.53 -15.76
C GLU A 56 -14.83 15.09 -15.57
N PHE A 57 -14.35 15.92 -16.49
CA PHE A 57 -13.07 16.58 -16.37
C PHE A 57 -13.25 18.09 -16.42
N GLU A 58 -13.06 18.74 -15.28
CA GLU A 58 -13.22 20.18 -15.14
C GLU A 58 -12.00 20.82 -14.48
N LYS A 59 -11.52 21.94 -15.04
CA LYS A 59 -10.43 22.76 -14.47
C LYS A 59 -9.19 21.95 -14.09
N GLY A 60 -8.81 20.97 -14.93
CA GLY A 60 -7.64 20.13 -14.71
C GLY A 60 -7.83 19.04 -13.65
N ARG A 61 -9.07 18.65 -13.34
CA ARG A 61 -9.37 17.60 -12.35
C ARG A 61 -10.50 16.70 -12.83
N SER A 62 -10.38 15.41 -12.53
CA SER A 62 -11.50 14.48 -12.66
C SER A 62 -12.47 14.64 -11.49
N ILE A 63 -13.73 14.87 -11.82
CA ILE A 63 -14.87 14.89 -10.90
C ILE A 63 -15.63 13.58 -11.13
N LEU A 64 -16.00 12.90 -10.05
CA LEU A 64 -16.66 11.60 -10.10
C LEU A 64 -17.47 11.37 -8.84
N GLN A 65 -18.51 10.53 -8.95
CA GLN A 65 -19.31 10.10 -7.82
C GLN A 65 -18.71 8.85 -7.17
N LEU A 66 -18.88 8.69 -5.85
CA LEU A 66 -18.52 7.41 -5.24
C LEU A 66 -19.49 6.30 -5.65
N PRO A 67 -18.96 5.12 -5.98
CA PRO A 67 -19.78 3.94 -6.22
C PRO A 67 -20.26 3.39 -4.88
N PHE A 68 -21.51 3.71 -4.50
CA PHE A 68 -22.12 3.14 -3.31
C PHE A 68 -22.76 1.78 -3.62
N ILE A 69 -22.49 0.77 -2.78
CA ILE A 69 -23.08 -0.58 -2.91
C ILE A 69 -24.58 -0.57 -2.58
N LYS A 70 -24.99 0.30 -1.65
CA LYS A 70 -26.39 0.53 -1.25
C LYS A 70 -26.70 2.02 -1.33
N SER A 71 -27.98 2.40 -1.28
CA SER A 71 -28.33 3.83 -1.34
C SER A 71 -27.63 4.59 -0.22
N TYR A 72 -27.10 5.77 -0.53
CA TYR A 72 -26.56 6.71 0.45
C TYR A 72 -27.50 6.94 1.64
N ASN A 73 -28.81 6.87 1.41
CA ASN A 73 -29.83 7.05 2.42
C ASN A 73 -29.91 5.93 3.48
N GLU A 74 -29.19 4.82 3.29
CA GLU A 74 -29.16 3.67 4.21
C GLU A 74 -27.99 3.71 5.20
N LEU A 75 -27.16 4.77 5.18
CA LEU A 75 -26.02 4.92 6.09
C LEU A 75 -26.49 5.18 7.52
N SER A 76 -25.85 4.52 8.49
CA SER A 76 -26.10 4.76 9.92
C SER A 76 -25.28 5.94 10.45
N ASP A 77 -25.85 6.74 11.35
CA ASP A 77 -25.12 7.82 12.03
C ASP A 77 -24.08 7.27 13.01
N ASN A 78 -22.86 7.80 12.93
CA ASN A 78 -21.74 7.42 13.80
C ASN A 78 -21.13 8.60 14.57
N TYR A 79 -21.82 9.76 14.62
CA TYR A 79 -21.32 10.98 15.25
C TYR A 79 -20.77 10.76 16.67
N SER A 80 -21.49 10.00 17.51
CA SER A 80 -21.10 9.71 18.89
C SER A 80 -19.75 8.98 18.98
N LEU A 81 -19.52 7.99 18.10
CA LEU A 81 -18.27 7.25 18.03
C LEU A 81 -17.11 8.16 17.58
N SER A 82 -17.33 8.96 16.55
CA SER A 82 -16.31 9.86 16.00
C SER A 82 -15.95 10.98 16.98
N LYS A 83 -16.93 11.50 17.72
CA LYS A 83 -16.70 12.45 18.82
C LYS A 83 -15.83 11.84 19.92
N GLN A 84 -16.12 10.60 20.34
CA GLN A 84 -15.32 9.92 21.36
C GLN A 84 -13.87 9.70 20.89
N ARG A 85 -13.68 9.34 19.61
CA ARG A 85 -12.35 9.18 19.02
C ARG A 85 -11.55 10.48 19.02
N LEU A 86 -12.16 11.60 18.60
CA LEU A 86 -11.51 12.91 18.68
C LEU A 86 -11.18 13.30 20.13
N GLN A 87 -12.07 13.03 21.10
CA GLN A 87 -11.77 13.32 22.51
C GLN A 87 -10.57 12.52 23.03
N ASN A 88 -10.41 11.26 22.62
CA ASN A 88 -9.24 10.46 22.97
C ASN A 88 -7.97 11.00 22.31
N LEU A 89 -8.06 11.42 21.05
CA LEU A 89 -6.96 12.08 20.34
C LEU A 89 -6.59 13.42 21.00
N TRP A 90 -7.58 14.20 21.45
CA TRP A 90 -7.41 15.47 22.14
C TRP A 90 -6.61 15.34 23.43
N LYS A 91 -6.87 14.26 24.20
CA LYS A 91 -6.08 13.93 25.39
C LYS A 91 -4.63 13.67 25.02
N ARG A 92 -4.37 12.94 23.93
CA ARG A 92 -3.01 12.68 23.44
C ARG A 92 -2.30 13.96 23.02
N PHE A 93 -2.99 14.87 22.32
CA PHE A 93 -2.44 16.18 21.97
C PHE A 93 -2.03 16.99 23.20
N GLY A 94 -2.78 16.90 24.30
CA GLY A 94 -2.41 17.56 25.56
C GLY A 94 -1.13 17.02 26.21
N HIS A 95 -0.67 15.81 25.84
CA HIS A 95 0.57 15.21 26.35
C HIS A 95 1.73 15.28 25.37
N ASP A 96 1.46 15.46 24.08
CA ASP A 96 2.43 15.39 22.99
C ASP A 96 2.24 16.60 22.06
N SER A 97 2.93 17.70 22.41
CA SER A 97 2.82 18.98 21.71
C SER A 97 3.40 18.93 20.30
N GLU A 98 4.44 18.12 20.07
CA GLU A 98 5.04 17.97 18.74
C GLU A 98 4.07 17.24 17.80
N PHE A 99 3.48 16.14 18.27
CA PHE A 99 2.47 15.41 17.50
C PHE A 99 1.24 16.27 17.20
N TYR A 100 0.80 17.10 18.14
CA TYR A 100 -0.28 18.06 17.89
C TYR A 100 0.09 19.08 16.81
N GLN A 101 1.29 19.66 16.87
CA GLN A 101 1.73 20.66 15.90
C GLN A 101 1.78 20.07 14.47
N GLN A 102 2.34 18.87 14.31
CA GLN A 102 2.35 18.15 13.04
C GLN A 102 0.91 17.95 12.51
N TYR A 103 -0.01 17.56 13.39
CA TYR A 103 -1.41 17.33 13.01
C TYR A 103 -2.12 18.63 12.60
N ARG A 104 -1.90 19.72 13.35
CA ARG A 104 -2.45 21.05 13.07
C ARG A 104 -1.97 21.59 11.72
N GLU A 105 -0.68 21.44 11.43
CA GLU A 105 -0.11 21.85 10.15
C GLU A 105 -0.75 21.11 8.97
N ILE A 106 -0.95 19.80 9.08
CA ILE A 106 -1.63 19.01 8.03
C ILE A 106 -3.06 19.54 7.78
N ILE A 107 -3.84 19.81 8.84
CA ILE A 107 -5.22 20.32 8.69
C ILE A 107 -5.23 21.71 8.07
N ARG A 108 -4.29 22.58 8.46
CA ARG A 108 -4.12 23.91 7.85
C ARG A 108 -3.80 23.78 6.36
N ASP A 109 -2.79 22.98 6.03
CA ASP A 109 -2.34 22.77 4.65
C ASP A 109 -3.46 22.17 3.78
N TYR A 110 -4.27 21.26 4.33
CA TYR A 110 -5.43 20.71 3.63
C TYR A 110 -6.50 21.77 3.37
N THR A 111 -6.72 22.69 4.31
CA THR A 111 -7.69 23.78 4.16
C THR A 111 -7.21 24.77 3.09
N GLU A 112 -5.93 25.18 3.15
CA GLU A 112 -5.32 26.11 2.20
C GLU A 112 -5.28 25.54 0.76
N GLN A 113 -5.04 24.24 0.61
CA GLN A 113 -5.04 23.56 -0.68
C GLN A 113 -6.46 23.22 -1.21
N GLY A 114 -7.52 23.56 -0.47
CA GLY A 114 -8.90 23.21 -0.80
C GLY A 114 -9.11 21.69 -0.90
N ILE A 115 -8.42 20.93 -0.05
CA ILE A 115 -8.63 19.48 0.12
C ILE A 115 -9.81 19.25 1.06
N ILE A 116 -9.96 20.09 2.07
CA ILE A 116 -11.06 20.10 3.04
C ILE A 116 -11.68 21.49 3.12
N GLU A 117 -12.93 21.56 3.58
CA GLU A 117 -13.59 22.81 3.93
C GLU A 117 -14.40 22.65 5.22
N GLU A 118 -14.55 23.74 5.97
CA GLU A 118 -15.41 23.80 7.15
C GLU A 118 -16.88 23.88 6.72
N VAL A 119 -17.69 22.96 7.24
CA VAL A 119 -19.13 22.93 7.00
C VAL A 119 -19.79 23.94 7.94
N LYS A 120 -20.26 25.05 7.37
CA LYS A 120 -21.06 26.03 8.12
C LYS A 120 -22.40 25.39 8.51
N ILE A 121 -22.73 25.44 9.80
CA ILE A 121 -23.98 24.88 10.36
C ILE A 121 -25.15 25.86 10.08
N GLU A 122 -25.28 26.32 8.84
CA GLU A 122 -26.52 26.92 8.34
C GLU A 122 -27.19 25.86 7.46
N ILE A 123 -27.52 24.74 8.09
CA ILE A 123 -28.14 23.60 7.43
C ILE A 123 -29.60 23.98 7.18
N THR A 124 -29.99 24.18 5.92
CA THR A 124 -31.41 24.26 5.56
C THR A 124 -32.11 22.95 5.93
N ASP A 125 -33.37 22.99 6.36
CA ASP A 125 -34.15 21.83 6.86
C ASP A 125 -34.12 20.57 5.95
N ASN A 126 -33.75 20.72 4.67
CA ASN A 126 -33.58 19.62 3.72
C ASN A 126 -32.25 18.85 3.86
N GLU A 127 -31.17 19.46 4.35
CA GLU A 127 -29.89 18.78 4.58
C GLU A 127 -29.85 18.00 5.91
N LEU A 128 -30.68 18.37 6.89
CA LEU A 128 -30.87 17.66 8.17
C LEU A 128 -31.54 16.28 8.02
N LYS A 129 -32.23 16.03 6.90
CA LYS A 129 -32.93 14.76 6.63
C LYS A 129 -32.04 13.68 6.00
N ARG A 130 -30.79 14.01 5.66
CA ARG A 130 -29.85 13.08 5.02
C ARG A 130 -28.95 12.43 6.09
N PRO A 131 -28.71 11.11 6.06
CA PRO A 131 -27.82 10.47 7.02
C PRO A 131 -26.40 11.01 6.86
N VAL A 132 -25.82 11.44 7.98
CA VAL A 132 -24.47 12.00 8.04
C VAL A 132 -23.55 10.99 8.71
N TYR A 133 -22.34 10.83 8.19
CA TYR A 133 -21.32 9.99 8.78
C TYR A 133 -20.07 10.83 9.06
N TYR A 134 -19.29 10.40 10.02
CA TYR A 134 -18.11 11.10 10.50
C TYR A 134 -16.94 10.14 10.45
N LEU A 135 -15.92 10.51 9.73
CA LEU A 135 -14.63 9.85 9.75
C LEU A 135 -14.06 9.84 11.15
N SER A 136 -13.51 8.69 11.55
CA SER A 136 -12.35 8.75 12.42
C SER A 136 -11.29 9.62 11.75
N HIS A 137 -10.49 10.33 12.54
CA HIS A 137 -9.23 10.94 12.08
C HIS A 137 -8.24 9.99 11.36
N GLN A 138 -8.64 8.74 11.13
CA GLN A 138 -8.14 7.78 10.15
C GLN A 138 -9.32 7.37 9.22
N ALA A 139 -9.34 7.94 7.99
CA ALA A 139 -9.95 7.53 6.69
C ALA A 139 -11.43 7.02 6.53
N HIS A 140 -11.99 7.19 5.29
CA HIS A 140 -13.20 6.55 4.60
C HIS A 140 -14.52 7.33 4.25
N LYS A 141 -14.76 7.62 2.94
CA LYS A 141 -15.47 8.76 2.26
C LYS A 141 -17.00 8.77 1.94
N ASP A 142 -17.42 9.91 1.36
CA ASP A 142 -18.68 10.64 1.00
C ASP A 142 -19.95 10.51 1.82
N ALA A 143 -19.85 9.76 2.90
CA ALA A 143 -20.62 10.02 4.09
C ALA A 143 -19.95 11.10 4.99
N VAL A 144 -18.78 11.62 4.61
CA VAL A 144 -17.69 11.97 5.52
C VAL A 144 -17.50 13.41 5.90
N ARG A 145 -18.07 13.74 7.04
CA ARG A 145 -17.49 14.81 7.83
C ARG A 145 -16.35 14.25 8.68
N PHE A 146 -15.50 15.10 9.22
CA PHE A 146 -14.71 14.76 10.38
C PHE A 146 -14.79 15.91 11.37
N LEU A 147 -14.58 15.60 12.63
CA LEU A 147 -14.61 16.60 13.68
C LEU A 147 -13.21 17.16 13.87
N TRP A 148 -13.08 18.46 14.03
CA TRP A 148 -11.81 19.11 14.40
C TRP A 148 -12.10 20.24 15.38
N SER A 149 -11.05 20.79 16.00
CA SER A 149 -11.16 21.95 16.87
C SER A 149 -9.96 22.85 16.67
N ASN A 150 -10.22 24.12 16.39
CA ASN A 150 -9.19 25.15 16.25
C ASN A 150 -8.69 25.70 17.60
N ASP A 151 -9.33 25.31 18.71
CA ASP A 151 -8.87 25.62 20.07
C ASP A 151 -7.53 24.94 20.38
N GLU A 152 -6.76 25.49 21.29
CA GLU A 152 -5.54 24.83 21.76
C GLU A 152 -5.87 23.66 22.73
N PRO A 153 -5.23 22.48 22.59
CA PRO A 153 -5.47 21.33 23.44
C PRO A 153 -5.20 21.64 24.91
N CYS A 154 -6.14 21.26 25.77
CA CYS A 154 -6.00 21.38 27.22
C CYS A 154 -6.68 20.18 27.90
N ILE A 155 -5.96 19.53 28.81
CA ILE A 155 -6.38 18.27 29.47
C ILE A 155 -7.73 18.45 30.21
N HIS A 156 -7.97 19.64 30.76
CA HIS A 156 -9.17 19.93 31.57
C HIS A 156 -10.30 20.61 30.78
N LYS A 157 -10.12 20.86 29.47
CA LYS A 157 -11.10 21.55 28.65
C LYS A 157 -11.50 20.70 27.44
N LYS A 158 -12.82 20.54 27.24
CA LYS A 158 -13.33 19.88 26.04
C LYS A 158 -13.17 20.79 24.80
N PRO A 159 -12.79 20.25 23.64
CA PRO A 159 -12.64 21.03 22.41
C PRO A 159 -13.98 21.60 21.92
N LYS A 160 -13.95 22.81 21.34
CA LYS A 160 -15.06 23.33 20.54
C LYS A 160 -15.08 22.61 19.19
N LEU A 161 -16.09 21.77 18.98
CA LEU A 161 -16.16 20.92 17.80
C LEU A 161 -16.61 21.70 16.55
N GLN A 162 -15.86 21.52 15.48
CA GLN A 162 -16.13 22.00 14.13
C GLN A 162 -16.18 20.81 13.19
N VAL A 163 -16.91 20.97 12.10
CA VAL A 163 -17.21 19.89 11.15
C VAL A 163 -16.52 20.23 9.84
N TYR A 164 -15.66 19.34 9.36
CA TYR A 164 -14.97 19.50 8.07
C TYR A 164 -15.42 18.41 7.11
N ARG A 165 -15.41 18.66 5.80
CA ARG A 165 -15.64 17.64 4.76
C ARG A 165 -14.51 17.62 3.74
N PHE A 166 -14.24 16.47 3.15
CA PHE A 166 -13.25 16.32 2.08
C PHE A 166 -13.86 16.67 0.72
N TYR A 167 -13.15 17.45 -0.09
CA TYR A 167 -13.50 17.75 -1.47
C TYR A 167 -12.77 16.83 -2.48
N ARG A 168 -11.70 16.14 -2.04
CA ARG A 168 -10.90 15.22 -2.88
C ARG A 168 -11.01 13.79 -2.39
N VAL A 169 -10.85 12.80 -3.29
CA VAL A 169 -10.75 11.37 -2.94
C VAL A 169 -9.66 11.20 -1.88
N ASN A 170 -10.05 10.74 -0.69
CA ASN A 170 -9.16 10.61 0.46
C ASN A 170 -8.52 9.22 0.46
N PHE A 171 -7.34 9.12 1.06
CA PHE A 171 -6.74 7.82 1.28
C PHE A 171 -7.55 6.99 2.29
N GLY A 172 -7.54 5.67 2.06
CA GLY A 172 -8.10 4.66 2.94
C GLY A 172 -9.48 4.18 2.54
N VAL A 173 -10.32 4.93 1.81
CA VAL A 173 -11.63 4.38 1.34
C VAL A 173 -11.43 3.14 0.50
N SER A 174 -12.28 2.15 0.72
CA SER A 174 -12.30 0.92 -0.07
C SER A 174 -12.37 1.20 -1.58
N SER A 175 -13.17 2.18 -2.00
CA SER A 175 -13.32 2.54 -3.41
C SER A 175 -12.23 3.46 -3.96
N SER A 176 -11.34 4.04 -3.14
CA SER A 176 -10.37 5.04 -3.63
C SER A 176 -9.33 4.46 -4.58
N LEU A 177 -8.86 3.25 -4.31
CA LEU A 177 -7.93 2.54 -5.19
C LEU A 177 -8.57 2.23 -6.54
N PHE A 178 -9.83 1.76 -6.52
CA PHE A 178 -10.62 1.55 -7.72
C PHE A 178 -10.77 2.84 -8.52
N LEU A 179 -11.20 3.93 -7.87
CA LEU A 179 -11.43 5.21 -8.52
C LEU A 179 -10.15 5.76 -9.14
N LEU A 180 -9.02 5.73 -8.42
CA LEU A 180 -7.73 6.15 -8.96
C LEU A 180 -7.36 5.32 -10.20
N ALA A 181 -7.36 3.99 -10.08
CA ALA A 181 -6.96 3.11 -11.17
C ALA A 181 -7.87 3.28 -12.40
N THR A 182 -9.18 3.38 -12.21
CA THR A 182 -10.15 3.55 -13.29
C THR A 182 -10.05 4.94 -13.93
N THR A 183 -9.83 6.00 -13.14
CA THR A 183 -9.56 7.35 -13.67
C THR A 183 -8.29 7.39 -14.51
N ILE A 184 -7.20 6.78 -14.02
CA ILE A 184 -5.94 6.68 -14.76
C ILE A 184 -6.17 5.95 -16.08
N ARG A 185 -6.77 4.76 -16.06
CA ARG A 185 -7.06 3.98 -17.29
C ARG A 185 -7.92 4.74 -18.28
N HIS A 186 -9.04 5.30 -17.81
CA HIS A 186 -9.94 6.08 -18.66
C HIS A 186 -9.25 7.28 -19.30
N HIS A 187 -8.33 7.93 -18.57
CA HIS A 187 -7.57 9.04 -19.12
C HIS A 187 -6.55 8.57 -20.15
N ILE A 188 -5.75 7.55 -19.84
CA ILE A 188 -4.71 7.06 -20.72
C ILE A 188 -5.32 6.53 -22.03
N GLU A 189 -6.47 5.85 -21.99
CA GLU A 189 -7.18 5.32 -23.19
C GLU A 189 -7.42 6.37 -24.29
N LYS A 190 -7.54 7.66 -23.93
CA LYS A 190 -7.71 8.76 -24.89
C LYS A 190 -6.53 8.91 -25.86
N TYR A 191 -5.35 8.45 -25.47
CA TYR A 191 -4.11 8.56 -26.24
C TYR A 191 -3.80 7.31 -27.08
N LYS A 192 -4.73 6.35 -27.17
CA LYS A 192 -4.50 5.03 -27.83
C LYS A 192 -4.15 5.10 -29.29
N HIS A 193 -4.69 6.08 -29.99
CA HIS A 193 -4.38 6.28 -31.40
C HIS A 193 -3.08 7.05 -31.63
N GLU A 194 -2.60 7.81 -30.64
CA GLU A 194 -1.40 8.64 -30.75
C GLU A 194 -0.14 7.90 -30.31
N PHE A 195 -0.23 7.13 -29.20
CA PHE A 195 0.93 6.43 -28.60
C PHE A 195 0.59 4.99 -28.18
N PRO A 196 0.24 4.08 -29.11
CA PRO A 196 -0.22 2.72 -28.78
C PRO A 196 0.77 1.95 -27.89
N ASP A 197 2.07 1.95 -28.23
CA ASP A 197 3.09 1.19 -27.50
C ASP A 197 3.34 1.75 -26.09
N THR A 198 3.30 3.07 -25.94
CA THR A 198 3.46 3.73 -24.64
C THR A 198 2.29 3.46 -23.72
N LEU A 199 1.11 3.24 -24.28
CA LEU A 199 -0.12 3.02 -23.53
C LEU A 199 -0.16 1.68 -22.84
N GLU A 200 0.20 0.62 -23.56
CA GLU A 200 0.30 -0.73 -23.00
C GLU A 200 1.35 -0.77 -21.89
N LEU A 201 2.51 -0.13 -22.11
CA LEU A 201 3.54 -0.03 -21.09
C LEU A 201 3.07 0.78 -19.88
N LEU A 202 2.50 1.96 -20.11
CA LEU A 202 2.06 2.85 -19.03
C LEU A 202 0.95 2.24 -18.16
N ASP A 203 -0.05 1.57 -18.74
CA ASP A 203 -1.11 0.88 -17.98
C ASP A 203 -0.55 -0.26 -17.11
N ARG A 204 0.47 -0.98 -17.59
CA ARG A 204 1.15 -2.04 -16.84
C ARG A 204 2.15 -1.53 -15.82
N SER A 205 2.63 -0.29 -15.97
CA SER A 205 3.64 0.31 -15.10
C SER A 205 3.07 0.91 -13.82
N PHE A 206 1.76 1.09 -13.69
CA PHE A 206 1.17 1.65 -12.46
C PHE A 206 0.93 0.58 -11.40
N TYR A 207 1.51 0.79 -10.22
CA TYR A 207 1.12 0.13 -8.98
C TYR A 207 0.46 1.17 -8.05
N VAL A 208 -0.86 1.18 -8.03
CA VAL A 208 -1.64 2.20 -7.30
C VAL A 208 -1.27 3.62 -7.75
N ASP A 209 -0.49 4.35 -6.94
CA ASP A 209 -0.05 5.72 -7.20
C ASP A 209 1.42 5.81 -7.65
N ASP A 210 2.15 4.68 -7.64
CA ASP A 210 3.53 4.60 -8.10
C ASP A 210 3.61 4.18 -9.58
N LEU A 211 4.35 4.94 -10.38
CA LEU A 211 4.70 4.58 -11.76
C LEU A 211 6.09 3.93 -11.76
N ILE A 212 6.16 2.66 -12.19
CA ILE A 212 7.40 1.88 -12.23
C ILE A 212 7.57 1.31 -13.63
N SER A 213 8.59 1.79 -14.33
CA SER A 213 8.94 1.33 -15.68
C SER A 213 10.44 1.48 -15.94
N GLY A 214 10.89 0.92 -17.06
CA GLY A 214 12.25 1.02 -17.55
C GLY A 214 12.30 0.96 -19.07
N GLY A 215 13.52 0.97 -19.59
CA GLY A 215 13.84 0.72 -21.00
C GLY A 215 15.21 0.05 -21.08
N ASN A 216 15.48 -0.64 -22.18
CA ASN A 216 16.78 -1.26 -22.43
C ASN A 216 17.84 -0.22 -22.80
N GLU A 217 17.40 0.92 -23.33
CA GLU A 217 18.25 2.03 -23.73
C GLU A 217 17.84 3.35 -23.08
N PHE A 218 18.82 4.23 -22.94
CA PHE A 218 18.63 5.60 -22.43
C PHE A 218 17.50 6.34 -23.14
N GLU A 219 17.46 6.28 -24.48
CA GLU A 219 16.49 7.04 -25.27
C GLU A 219 15.07 6.48 -25.11
N GLU A 220 14.92 5.17 -24.98
CA GLU A 220 13.63 4.51 -24.71
C GLU A 220 13.06 4.96 -23.36
N ALA A 221 13.87 4.90 -22.30
CA ALA A 221 13.45 5.33 -20.97
C ALA A 221 13.15 6.85 -20.91
N LEU A 222 13.92 7.66 -21.62
CA LEU A 222 13.70 9.10 -21.72
C LEU A 222 12.40 9.44 -22.46
N GLN A 223 12.13 8.79 -23.60
CA GLN A 223 10.89 9.01 -24.34
C GLN A 223 9.67 8.54 -23.54
N PHE A 224 9.75 7.38 -22.89
CA PHE A 224 8.69 6.90 -22.01
C PHE A 224 8.40 7.89 -20.89
N SER A 225 9.43 8.35 -20.17
CA SER A 225 9.25 9.29 -19.04
C SER A 225 8.65 10.63 -19.48
N ARG A 226 9.05 11.19 -20.63
CA ARG A 226 8.43 12.38 -21.21
C ARG A 226 6.95 12.16 -21.55
N ARG A 227 6.62 11.07 -22.24
CA ARG A 227 5.24 10.75 -22.62
C ARG A 227 4.38 10.53 -21.38
N ALA A 228 4.84 9.73 -20.43
CA ALA A 228 4.15 9.50 -19.16
C ALA A 228 3.90 10.81 -18.40
N LYS A 229 4.92 11.69 -18.28
CA LYS A 229 4.77 13.01 -17.66
C LYS A 229 3.68 13.83 -18.35
N ASN A 230 3.73 13.96 -19.67
CA ASN A 230 2.79 14.77 -20.44
C ASN A 230 1.36 14.22 -20.37
N ILE A 231 1.18 12.91 -20.53
CA ILE A 231 -0.12 12.25 -20.45
C ILE A 231 -0.73 12.47 -19.06
N MET A 232 0.02 12.22 -17.99
CA MET A 232 -0.50 12.35 -16.63
C MET A 232 -0.72 13.81 -16.23
N GLU A 233 0.14 14.73 -16.68
CA GLU A 233 -0.05 16.17 -16.46
C GLU A 233 -1.33 16.69 -17.12
N ALA A 234 -1.70 16.18 -18.30
CA ALA A 234 -2.97 16.49 -18.94
C ALA A 234 -4.20 16.01 -18.13
N ALA A 235 -4.04 15.03 -17.24
CA ALA A 235 -5.06 14.62 -16.26
C ALA A 235 -5.05 15.46 -14.97
N GLY A 236 -4.15 16.44 -14.85
CA GLY A 236 -3.86 17.12 -13.58
C GLY A 236 -3.14 16.24 -12.56
N MET A 237 -2.55 15.12 -12.99
CA MET A 237 -1.82 14.19 -12.15
C MET A 237 -0.30 14.40 -12.32
N ASN A 238 0.28 15.19 -11.41
CA ASN A 238 1.70 15.50 -11.47
C ASN A 238 2.56 14.32 -10.95
N LEU A 239 3.22 13.61 -11.89
CA LEU A 239 4.23 12.60 -11.56
C LEU A 239 5.48 13.27 -10.98
N ARG A 240 5.85 12.83 -9.78
CA ARG A 240 6.89 13.45 -8.96
C ARG A 240 7.83 12.40 -8.38
N LYS A 241 8.94 12.85 -7.78
CA LYS A 241 9.98 11.99 -7.20
C LYS A 241 10.54 10.99 -8.21
N TRP A 242 10.93 11.48 -9.39
CA TRP A 242 11.53 10.67 -10.44
C TRP A 242 12.88 10.12 -10.00
N ILE A 243 13.06 8.81 -10.12
CA ILE A 243 14.24 8.06 -9.68
C ILE A 243 14.62 7.04 -10.76
N THR A 244 15.92 6.84 -10.97
CA THR A 244 16.47 5.89 -11.95
C THR A 244 17.86 5.44 -11.52
N ASN A 245 18.29 4.28 -12.02
CA ASN A 245 19.67 3.78 -11.93
C ASN A 245 20.62 4.40 -12.98
N ASP A 246 20.10 5.13 -13.98
CA ASP A 246 20.92 5.78 -15.01
C ASP A 246 21.24 7.25 -14.68
N GLY A 247 22.51 7.54 -14.39
CA GLY A 247 22.99 8.89 -14.11
C GLY A 247 22.80 9.89 -15.26
N LYS A 248 22.89 9.45 -16.52
CA LYS A 248 22.63 10.32 -17.68
C LYS A 248 21.16 10.74 -17.72
N LEU A 249 20.26 9.82 -17.36
CA LEU A 249 18.83 10.10 -17.34
C LEU A 249 18.47 11.06 -16.21
N VAL A 250 19.12 10.95 -15.05
CA VAL A 250 19.02 11.94 -13.97
C VAL A 250 19.42 13.34 -14.46
N GLU A 251 20.55 13.47 -15.15
CA GLU A 251 21.01 14.77 -15.69
C GLU A 251 20.03 15.34 -16.72
N GLN A 252 19.50 14.49 -17.61
CA GLN A 252 18.56 14.91 -18.62
C GLN A 252 17.22 15.35 -18.02
N TRP A 253 16.69 14.59 -17.05
CA TRP A 253 15.49 14.97 -16.31
C TRP A 253 15.64 16.29 -15.57
N LYS A 254 16.82 16.58 -14.99
CA LYS A 254 17.10 17.90 -14.39
C LYS A 254 17.05 19.02 -15.42
N LYS A 255 17.62 18.82 -16.62
CA LYS A 255 17.56 19.81 -17.71
C LYS A 255 16.13 20.06 -18.19
N GLU A 256 15.27 19.03 -18.15
CA GLU A 256 13.86 19.10 -18.56
C GLU A 256 12.88 19.38 -17.41
N ASN A 257 13.40 19.86 -16.27
CA ASN A 257 12.60 20.30 -15.13
C ASN A 257 11.64 19.21 -14.62
N PHE A 258 12.09 17.95 -14.62
CA PHE A 258 11.42 16.87 -13.89
C PHE A 258 11.66 17.05 -12.39
N ASN A 259 10.69 16.63 -11.58
CA ASN A 259 10.85 16.57 -10.12
C ASN A 259 11.68 15.34 -9.73
N VAL A 260 12.99 15.42 -9.95
CA VAL A 260 13.94 14.33 -9.63
C VAL A 260 14.12 14.26 -8.12
N HIS A 261 14.02 13.05 -7.55
CA HIS A 261 14.28 12.86 -6.12
C HIS A 261 15.80 12.82 -5.86
N PRO A 262 16.33 13.61 -4.91
CA PRO A 262 17.73 13.50 -4.51
C PRO A 262 18.04 12.14 -3.88
N VAL A 263 18.78 11.31 -4.61
CA VAL A 263 19.24 9.97 -4.18
C VAL A 263 20.17 10.04 -2.95
N HIS A 264 20.83 11.19 -2.73
CA HIS A 264 21.78 11.40 -1.62
C HIS A 264 21.15 11.95 -0.33
N GLU A 265 19.87 12.29 -0.31
CA GLU A 265 19.23 12.96 0.85
C GLU A 265 18.23 12.09 1.62
N THR A 266 17.94 10.87 1.15
CA THR A 266 17.17 9.91 1.94
C THR A 266 18.07 9.21 2.95
N VAL A 267 18.53 9.97 3.96
CA VAL A 267 18.89 9.38 5.25
C VAL A 267 17.59 8.95 5.93
N SER A 268 16.97 7.89 5.41
CA SER A 268 16.17 7.02 6.27
C SER A 268 17.16 6.26 7.14
N LEU A 269 17.70 6.97 8.14
CA LEU A 269 18.35 6.39 9.28
C LEU A 269 19.48 5.36 8.92
N GLY A 270 20.32 5.60 7.91
CA GLY A 270 21.59 4.86 7.75
C GLY A 270 21.65 3.81 6.64
N VAL A 271 20.72 3.84 5.69
CA VAL A 271 20.92 3.27 4.35
C VAL A 271 20.75 4.41 3.34
N ASN A 272 21.78 4.67 2.53
CA ASN A 272 21.67 5.55 1.36
C ASN A 272 20.81 4.83 0.32
N GLY A 273 19.49 5.07 0.31
CA GLY A 273 18.59 4.39 -0.60
C GLY A 273 17.24 5.08 -0.73
N THR A 274 16.71 5.07 -1.95
CA THR A 274 15.32 5.43 -2.23
C THR A 274 14.41 4.27 -1.84
N LYS A 275 13.10 4.49 -1.61
CA LYS A 275 12.12 3.38 -1.51
C LYS A 275 11.33 3.18 -2.81
N VAL A 276 11.14 1.94 -3.22
CA VAL A 276 10.25 1.52 -4.31
C VAL A 276 9.35 0.41 -3.80
N LEU A 277 8.03 0.61 -3.86
CA LEU A 277 7.03 -0.33 -3.32
C LEU A 277 7.31 -0.77 -1.87
N GLY A 278 7.91 0.11 -1.05
CA GLY A 278 8.29 -0.18 0.34
C GLY A 278 9.61 -0.93 0.55
N LEU A 279 10.33 -1.32 -0.51
CA LEU A 279 11.70 -1.86 -0.46
C LEU A 279 12.73 -0.75 -0.67
N SER A 280 13.91 -0.89 -0.07
CA SER A 280 15.01 0.06 -0.27
C SER A 280 15.77 -0.27 -1.55
N TRP A 281 15.89 0.69 -2.46
CA TRP A 281 16.59 0.59 -3.74
C TRP A 281 17.88 1.40 -3.72
N ASN A 282 19.00 0.71 -3.95
CA ASN A 282 20.26 1.32 -4.31
C ASN A 282 20.29 1.49 -5.84
N THR A 283 20.16 2.71 -6.31
CA THR A 283 20.14 3.04 -7.74
C THR A 283 21.51 2.94 -8.40
N ASN A 284 22.59 3.12 -7.64
CA ASN A 284 23.95 3.14 -8.20
C ASN A 284 24.45 1.73 -8.54
N GLU A 285 24.19 0.78 -7.63
CA GLU A 285 24.55 -0.63 -7.80
C GLU A 285 23.37 -1.49 -8.30
N ASP A 286 22.20 -0.87 -8.52
CA ASP A 286 20.94 -1.45 -8.99
C ASP A 286 20.43 -2.72 -8.28
N TYR A 287 20.27 -2.65 -6.95
CA TYR A 287 19.66 -3.72 -6.16
C TYR A 287 18.64 -3.23 -5.14
N LEU A 288 17.74 -4.13 -4.78
CA LEU A 288 16.78 -4.00 -3.70
C LEU A 288 17.34 -4.58 -2.39
N THR A 289 16.97 -3.97 -1.28
CA THR A 289 17.28 -4.39 0.10
C THR A 289 16.07 -4.13 1.01
N THR A 290 16.14 -4.66 2.22
CA THR A 290 15.13 -4.43 3.25
C THR A 290 15.64 -3.44 4.29
N ASP A 291 14.86 -2.39 4.57
CA ASP A 291 15.12 -1.48 5.69
C ASP A 291 14.73 -2.15 7.02
N THR A 292 15.75 -2.51 7.81
CA THR A 292 15.56 -3.20 9.09
C THR A 292 15.69 -2.29 10.30
N LYS A 293 15.99 -1.00 10.13
CA LYS A 293 16.38 -0.19 11.28
C LYS A 293 15.24 0.11 12.24
N SER A 294 14.08 0.53 11.72
CA SER A 294 12.90 0.77 12.55
C SER A 294 12.49 -0.49 13.33
N LEU A 295 12.76 -1.66 12.77
CA LEU A 295 12.51 -2.93 13.42
C LEU A 295 13.57 -3.23 14.49
N LEU A 296 14.86 -3.01 14.19
CA LEU A 296 15.96 -3.14 15.15
C LEU A 296 15.76 -2.24 16.39
N GLU A 297 15.37 -0.98 16.19
CA GLU A 297 15.04 -0.04 17.26
C GLU A 297 13.79 -0.48 18.05
N PHE A 298 12.83 -1.12 17.39
CA PHE A 298 11.63 -1.61 18.05
C PHE A 298 11.92 -2.84 18.92
N VAL A 299 12.65 -3.83 18.38
CA VAL A 299 12.96 -5.07 19.11
C VAL A 299 13.92 -4.85 20.27
N SER A 300 14.75 -3.80 20.24
CA SER A 300 15.65 -3.45 21.36
C SER A 300 14.92 -2.98 22.63
N LEU A 301 13.61 -2.70 22.54
CA LEU A 301 12.76 -2.48 23.72
C LEU A 301 12.60 -3.73 24.58
N ASP A 302 12.98 -4.91 24.05
CA ASP A 302 13.12 -6.19 24.75
C ASP A 302 11.91 -6.56 25.63
N LYS A 303 10.70 -6.48 25.05
CA LYS A 303 9.47 -6.90 25.73
C LYS A 303 9.11 -8.34 25.38
N ASN A 304 8.71 -9.10 26.39
CA ASN A 304 8.35 -10.51 26.24
C ASN A 304 6.85 -10.71 26.33
N THR A 305 6.11 -10.22 25.33
CA THR A 305 4.65 -10.42 25.23
C THR A 305 4.25 -10.79 23.81
N LYS A 306 3.13 -11.51 23.69
CA LYS A 306 2.51 -11.84 22.39
C LYS A 306 2.20 -10.59 21.57
N ARG A 307 1.69 -9.53 22.21
CA ARG A 307 1.42 -8.23 21.58
C ARG A 307 2.69 -7.64 20.96
N PHE A 308 3.81 -7.69 21.68
CA PHE A 308 5.08 -7.17 21.19
C PHE A 308 5.61 -7.94 19.98
N ILE A 309 5.58 -9.28 20.02
CA ILE A 309 5.96 -10.11 18.86
C ILE A 309 5.09 -9.77 17.64
N LEU A 310 3.76 -9.67 17.81
CA LEU A 310 2.87 -9.32 16.69
C LEU A 310 3.20 -7.93 16.11
N GLN A 311 3.51 -6.96 16.96
CA GLN A 311 3.92 -5.62 16.51
C GLN A 311 5.25 -5.66 15.75
N ALA A 312 6.23 -6.46 16.21
CA ALA A 312 7.50 -6.65 15.51
C ALA A 312 7.29 -7.29 14.13
N VAL A 313 6.50 -8.37 14.07
CA VAL A 313 6.21 -9.07 12.80
C VAL A 313 5.51 -8.16 11.79
N ARG A 314 4.57 -7.34 12.25
CA ARG A 314 3.86 -6.37 11.40
C ARG A 314 4.74 -5.25 10.85
N LYS A 315 5.90 -4.99 11.47
CA LYS A 315 6.87 -4.01 10.99
C LYS A 315 7.75 -4.56 9.87
N VAL A 316 7.78 -5.88 9.66
CA VAL A 316 8.48 -6.46 8.51
C VAL A 316 7.60 -6.28 7.28
N PHE A 317 7.86 -5.21 6.53
CA PHE A 317 7.21 -5.00 5.25
C PHE A 317 7.95 -5.79 4.16
N TYR A 318 7.18 -6.55 3.39
CA TYR A 318 7.78 -7.50 2.50
C TYR A 318 6.83 -7.97 1.38
N PRO A 319 6.91 -7.36 0.19
CA PRO A 319 5.91 -7.56 -0.86
C PRO A 319 6.20 -8.76 -1.78
N LEU A 320 7.45 -9.23 -1.89
CA LEU A 320 7.88 -10.09 -3.01
C LEU A 320 8.29 -11.53 -2.68
N GLY A 321 8.05 -12.07 -1.48
CA GLY A 321 8.41 -13.48 -1.23
C GLY A 321 9.93 -13.82 -1.03
N LEU A 322 10.87 -12.94 -1.41
CA LEU A 322 12.35 -12.87 -1.14
C LEU A 322 12.97 -13.34 0.26
N ILE A 323 13.10 -12.52 1.34
CA ILE A 323 13.16 -12.89 2.80
C ILE A 323 12.07 -13.84 3.44
N SER A 324 11.33 -14.69 2.71
CA SER A 324 10.18 -15.44 3.30
C SER A 324 10.64 -16.43 4.37
N ARG A 325 11.84 -17.00 4.18
CA ARG A 325 12.55 -17.84 5.15
C ARG A 325 12.76 -17.16 6.50
N PHE A 326 12.96 -15.84 6.49
CA PHE A 326 13.12 -15.04 7.71
C PHE A 326 11.78 -14.77 8.40
N THR A 327 10.73 -14.43 7.63
CA THR A 327 9.41 -14.07 8.20
C THR A 327 8.57 -15.28 8.63
N VAL A 328 8.72 -16.43 7.96
CA VAL A 328 7.94 -17.64 8.24
C VAL A 328 8.14 -18.15 9.66
N ARG A 329 9.36 -18.05 10.20
CA ARG A 329 9.67 -18.45 11.58
C ARG A 329 8.82 -17.72 12.60
N MET A 330 8.57 -16.43 12.38
CA MET A 330 7.71 -15.65 13.28
C MET A 330 6.23 -15.94 13.09
N LYS A 331 5.80 -16.28 11.88
CA LYS A 331 4.43 -16.76 11.65
C LYS A 331 4.19 -18.08 12.39
N CYS A 332 5.15 -19.00 12.37
CA CYS A 332 5.11 -20.23 13.17
C CYS A 332 5.09 -19.93 14.67
N LEU A 333 5.96 -19.04 15.15
CA LEU A 333 6.01 -18.65 16.56
C LEU A 333 4.69 -18.02 17.04
N LEU A 334 4.08 -17.17 16.20
CA LEU A 334 2.76 -16.61 16.46
C LEU A 334 1.69 -17.72 16.53
N GLN A 335 1.70 -18.70 15.62
CA GLN A 335 0.77 -19.82 15.67
C GLN A 335 0.90 -20.61 16.98
N ASP A 336 2.13 -20.84 17.45
CA ASP A 336 2.36 -21.57 18.70
C ASP A 336 1.84 -20.77 19.91
N LEU A 337 2.05 -19.45 19.94
CA LEU A 337 1.42 -18.55 20.92
C LEU A 337 -0.12 -18.56 20.90
N TRP A 338 -0.73 -18.83 19.75
CA TRP A 338 -2.19 -18.98 19.64
C TRP A 338 -2.65 -20.34 20.16
N LYS A 339 -1.93 -21.42 19.86
CA LYS A 339 -2.25 -22.79 20.31
C LYS A 339 -2.12 -22.95 21.83
N GLU A 340 -1.18 -22.23 22.44
CA GLU A 340 -0.99 -22.22 23.89
C GLU A 340 -1.90 -21.22 24.61
N GLU A 341 -2.81 -20.56 23.90
CA GLU A 341 -3.82 -19.64 24.45
C GLU A 341 -3.23 -18.49 25.30
N ILE A 342 -1.98 -18.10 25.00
CA ILE A 342 -1.28 -17.01 25.69
C ILE A 342 -2.02 -15.69 25.46
N GLN A 343 -2.29 -14.96 26.54
CA GLN A 343 -2.95 -13.65 26.45
C GLN A 343 -2.00 -12.58 25.90
N TRP A 344 -2.57 -11.44 25.50
CA TRP A 344 -1.83 -10.40 24.78
C TRP A 344 -0.59 -9.89 25.50
N ASP A 345 -0.70 -9.72 26.82
CA ASP A 345 0.29 -9.03 27.65
C ASP A 345 0.92 -9.96 28.70
N ASP A 346 0.63 -11.26 28.65
CA ASP A 346 1.25 -12.26 29.52
C ASP A 346 2.73 -12.49 29.12
N PRO A 347 3.60 -12.85 30.09
CA PRO A 347 4.96 -13.29 29.80
C PRO A 347 4.99 -14.51 28.87
N LEU A 348 5.97 -14.54 27.97
CA LEU A 348 6.16 -15.67 27.05
C LEU A 348 6.63 -16.93 27.80
N PRO A 349 6.17 -18.13 27.42
CA PRO A 349 6.78 -19.39 27.83
C PRO A 349 8.26 -19.45 27.45
N THR A 350 9.10 -20.04 28.31
CA THR A 350 10.57 -20.06 28.14
C THR A 350 11.02 -20.62 26.79
N HIS A 351 10.33 -21.64 26.27
CA HIS A 351 10.67 -22.24 24.99
C HIS A 351 10.37 -21.30 23.80
N ILE A 352 9.32 -20.47 23.88
CA ILE A 352 8.98 -19.44 22.88
C ILE A 352 9.93 -18.25 23.00
N GLU A 353 10.23 -17.82 24.23
CA GLU A 353 11.18 -16.73 24.49
C GLU A 353 12.56 -17.05 23.91
N ASN A 354 13.05 -18.28 24.07
CA ASN A 354 14.33 -18.72 23.52
C ASN A 354 14.35 -18.66 21.98
N GLU A 355 13.27 -19.03 21.30
CA GLU A 355 13.18 -18.93 19.84
C GLU A 355 12.99 -17.47 19.38
N TRP A 356 12.23 -16.68 20.13
CA TRP A 356 12.08 -15.24 19.89
C TRP A 356 13.43 -14.54 19.94
N LYS A 357 14.25 -14.75 20.98
CA LYS A 357 15.54 -14.06 21.16
C LYS A 357 16.54 -14.30 20.01
N LYS A 358 16.49 -15.46 19.36
CA LYS A 358 17.36 -15.78 18.21
C LYS A 358 17.00 -14.97 16.95
N TRP A 359 15.74 -14.58 16.78
CA TRP A 359 15.29 -13.95 15.55
C TRP A 359 15.78 -12.50 15.36
N PRO A 360 15.76 -11.62 16.38
CA PRO A 360 16.38 -10.30 16.30
C PRO A 360 17.87 -10.32 15.99
N GLU A 361 18.61 -11.35 16.40
CA GLU A 361 20.05 -11.50 16.12
C GLU A 361 20.34 -11.64 14.62
N GLU A 362 19.36 -12.12 13.83
CA GLU A 362 19.48 -12.27 12.38
C GLU A 362 19.14 -10.99 11.60
N LEU A 363 18.40 -10.06 12.19
CA LEU A 363 17.99 -8.80 11.54
C LEU A 363 19.16 -7.98 10.97
N PRO A 364 20.29 -7.82 11.69
CA PRO A 364 21.48 -7.17 11.16
C PRO A 364 21.98 -7.77 9.85
N HIS A 365 21.77 -9.07 9.63
CA HIS A 365 22.30 -9.76 8.45
C HIS A 365 21.47 -9.52 7.19
N LEU A 366 20.19 -9.16 7.33
CA LEU A 366 19.33 -8.84 6.18
C LEU A 366 19.86 -7.65 5.35
N ARG A 367 20.67 -6.77 5.94
CA ARG A 367 21.30 -5.67 5.21
C ARG A 367 22.26 -6.15 4.12
N TYR A 368 22.78 -7.37 4.24
CA TYR A 368 23.70 -7.97 3.27
C TYR A 368 22.97 -8.69 2.13
N LEU A 369 21.66 -8.90 2.26
CA LEU A 369 20.85 -9.46 1.19
C LEU A 369 20.61 -8.37 0.13
N LYS A 370 21.47 -8.36 -0.89
CA LYS A 370 21.33 -7.54 -2.09
C LYS A 370 20.60 -8.35 -3.16
N ILE A 371 19.45 -7.87 -3.60
CA ILE A 371 18.61 -8.54 -4.59
C ILE A 371 18.70 -7.74 -5.88
N PRO A 372 19.33 -8.27 -6.95
CA PRO A 372 19.40 -7.58 -8.23
C PRO A 372 18.00 -7.15 -8.68
N ARG A 373 17.82 -5.87 -9.02
CA ARG A 373 16.52 -5.39 -9.50
C ARG A 373 16.24 -5.91 -10.91
N LEU A 374 17.26 -5.93 -11.77
CA LEU A 374 17.21 -6.53 -13.10
C LEU A 374 17.44 -8.04 -12.98
N VAL A 375 16.40 -8.84 -13.23
CA VAL A 375 16.47 -10.32 -13.15
C VAL A 375 16.83 -10.94 -14.50
N LEU A 376 16.33 -10.36 -15.59
CA LEU A 376 16.60 -10.79 -16.96
C LEU A 376 17.39 -9.68 -17.64
N ASP A 377 18.66 -9.90 -17.91
CA ASP A 377 19.45 -8.97 -18.71
C ASP A 377 19.29 -9.28 -20.20
N SER A 378 19.76 -8.36 -21.05
CA SER A 378 19.67 -8.50 -22.50
C SER A 378 20.47 -9.68 -23.06
N THR A 379 21.36 -10.30 -22.27
CA THR A 379 22.14 -11.47 -22.70
C THR A 379 21.34 -12.77 -22.57
N LEU A 380 20.25 -12.78 -21.80
CA LEU A 380 19.34 -13.91 -21.61
C LEU A 380 18.14 -13.90 -22.58
N LEU A 381 18.00 -12.86 -23.42
CA LEU A 381 16.87 -12.72 -24.36
C LEU A 381 16.94 -13.66 -25.57
N GLU A 382 18.09 -14.29 -25.81
CA GLU A 382 18.27 -15.28 -26.89
C GLU A 382 17.91 -16.72 -26.44
N ASP A 383 17.66 -16.91 -25.14
CA ASP A 383 17.33 -18.21 -24.54
C ASP A 383 15.83 -18.30 -24.19
N ASP A 384 15.26 -19.52 -24.26
CA ASP A 384 13.94 -19.81 -23.72
C ASP A 384 13.98 -19.68 -22.18
N VAL A 385 13.48 -18.56 -21.66
CA VAL A 385 13.43 -18.31 -20.21
C VAL A 385 12.20 -18.98 -19.59
N GLU A 386 12.45 -19.92 -18.67
CA GLU A 386 11.40 -20.53 -17.85
C GLU A 386 11.41 -19.98 -16.42
N LEU A 387 10.25 -19.53 -15.92
CA LEU A 387 10.10 -19.17 -14.51
C LEU A 387 9.78 -20.42 -13.69
N HIS A 388 10.77 -20.91 -12.94
CA HIS A 388 10.60 -22.05 -12.05
C HIS A 388 10.18 -21.56 -10.66
N SER A 389 8.94 -21.87 -10.28
CA SER A 389 8.39 -21.48 -8.98
C SER A 389 8.30 -22.67 -8.05
N PHE A 390 9.05 -22.64 -6.96
CA PHE A 390 9.08 -23.71 -5.97
C PHE A 390 8.12 -23.39 -4.81
N CYS A 391 7.20 -24.32 -4.55
CA CYS A 391 6.28 -24.26 -3.42
C CYS A 391 6.62 -25.37 -2.43
N ASP A 392 6.59 -25.07 -1.14
CA ASP A 392 6.63 -26.09 -0.09
C ASP A 392 5.44 -25.93 0.86
N ALA A 393 4.82 -27.07 1.17
CA ALA A 393 3.69 -27.20 2.09
C ALA A 393 4.14 -28.02 3.30
N ALA A 394 4.67 -27.32 4.31
CA ALA A 394 4.99 -27.94 5.59
C ALA A 394 3.75 -27.98 6.48
N LYS A 395 3.64 -28.99 7.36
CA LYS A 395 2.54 -29.11 8.35
C LYS A 395 2.31 -27.84 9.20
N ARG A 396 3.31 -26.97 9.32
CA ARG A 396 3.27 -25.75 10.14
C ARG A 396 3.03 -24.46 9.34
N HIS A 397 3.28 -24.46 8.02
CA HIS A 397 3.11 -23.27 7.19
C HIS A 397 3.15 -23.62 5.70
N MET A 398 2.40 -22.88 4.88
CA MET A 398 2.49 -22.92 3.42
C MET A 398 3.27 -21.70 2.94
N VAL A 399 4.42 -21.90 2.30
CA VAL A 399 5.12 -20.81 1.62
C VAL A 399 4.61 -20.80 0.19
N GLN A 400 3.71 -19.86 -0.12
CA GLN A 400 3.31 -19.61 -1.50
C GLN A 400 4.32 -18.63 -2.14
N PRO A 401 4.79 -18.94 -3.36
CA PRO A 401 5.45 -17.95 -4.19
C PRO A 401 4.43 -16.87 -4.56
N TYR A 402 4.83 -15.61 -4.43
CA TYR A 402 4.13 -14.50 -5.05
C TYR A 402 4.70 -14.40 -6.46
N ILE A 403 3.92 -14.82 -7.47
CA ILE A 403 4.24 -14.65 -8.88
C ILE A 403 3.49 -13.43 -9.40
#